data_AF-A0A2S3H2L0-F1
#
_entry.id   AF-A0A2S3H2L0-F1
#
_cell.length_a   1.000
_cell.length_b   1.000
_cell.length_c   1.000
_cell.angle_alpha   90.00
_cell.angle_beta   90.00
_cell.angle_gamma   90.00
#
_symmetry.space_group_name_H-M   'P 1'
#
loop_
_entity.id
_entity.type
_entity.pdbx_description
1 polymer ?
#
loop_
_entity_poly.entity_id
_entity_poly.type
_entity_poly.pdbx_seq_one_letter_code
_entity_poly.pdbx_strand_id
1 'polypeptide(L)'
;MEININFRGLLGRGSGGAMGNSCAKGSEHKTFKRTIDGFSSLLDKGAGWTDSSVFEFMGVNWCLKLNPKDRKRNDKEHVSLKLKLTRTSVKPDTVIEASFKFLIYDQSFGKHREHLGNYSFQAASTTSGTSCMIPLKKLKTSGFLVNNSCTFGIEFIKVATVKTSAPLETLFATKMNVFNEAKVYNWEIQDYFALKNPSYSPEFEVGGYRWFISVSN
;
A
#
# COMPACT_ATOMS: atom_id res chain seq x y z
N MET A 1 -7.52 -16.27 -18.71
CA MET A 1 -7.63 -16.51 -17.26
C MET A 1 -6.42 -15.83 -16.63
N GLU A 2 -6.60 -14.69 -15.98
CA GLU A 2 -5.50 -13.92 -15.37
C GLU A 2 -5.16 -14.51 -14.00
N ILE A 3 -3.94 -15.03 -13.86
CA ILE A 3 -3.41 -15.51 -12.59
C ILE A 3 -2.68 -14.34 -11.92
N ASN A 4 -3.24 -13.84 -10.82
CA ASN A 4 -2.58 -12.85 -9.97
C ASN A 4 -1.56 -13.56 -9.05
N ILE A 5 -0.29 -13.22 -9.19
CA ILE A 5 0.79 -13.72 -8.34
C ILE A 5 1.19 -12.62 -7.35
N ASN A 6 1.02 -12.88 -6.05
CA ASN A 6 1.44 -11.99 -4.96
C ASN A 6 2.84 -12.36 -4.46
N PHE A 7 3.69 -11.35 -4.24
CA PHE A 7 5.05 -11.51 -3.70
C PHE A 7 5.20 -10.93 -2.26
N ARG A 8 5.68 -11.73 -1.29
CA ARG A 8 6.22 -11.44 0.05
C ARG A 8 7.44 -12.29 0.45
N GLY A 9 8.46 -11.63 0.99
CA GLY A 9 9.07 -12.12 2.23
C GLY A 9 10.14 -11.18 2.76
N LEU A 10 11.09 -11.52 3.66
CA LEU A 10 11.23 -12.67 4.56
C LEU A 10 12.64 -13.25 4.87
N LEU A 11 13.79 -12.54 4.73
CA LEU A 11 15.15 -13.11 4.86
C LEU A 11 15.59 -12.76 6.27
N GLY A 12 15.88 -13.78 7.06
CA GLY A 12 16.40 -13.61 8.41
C GLY A 12 17.89 -13.24 8.41
N ARG A 13 18.41 -13.01 9.62
CA ARG A 13 19.61 -13.70 10.13
C ARG A 13 19.90 -13.32 11.57
N GLY A 14 20.49 -14.28 12.29
CA GLY A 14 20.96 -14.12 13.65
C GLY A 14 22.24 -13.30 13.78
N SER A 15 22.32 -12.61 14.92
CA SER A 15 23.35 -12.61 15.97
C SER A 15 24.83 -12.40 15.63
N GLY A 16 25.44 -11.42 16.32
CA GLY A 16 26.87 -11.33 16.62
C GLY A 16 27.40 -9.89 16.57
N GLY A 17 27.52 -9.23 17.72
CA GLY A 17 27.74 -7.77 17.84
C GLY A 17 29.19 -7.29 18.01
N ALA A 18 29.33 -5.96 18.07
CA ALA A 18 30.33 -5.23 18.84
C ALA A 18 29.88 -3.76 19.01
N MET A 19 30.13 -3.21 20.19
CA MET A 19 29.68 -1.91 20.71
C MET A 19 30.29 -0.68 20.00
N GLY A 20 29.48 0.37 19.89
CA GLY A 20 29.90 1.74 19.63
C GLY A 20 28.77 2.73 19.93
N ASN A 21 28.96 3.55 20.97
CA ASN A 21 28.03 4.58 21.43
C ASN A 21 27.52 5.50 20.31
N SER A 22 26.21 5.80 20.29
CA SER A 22 25.69 7.18 20.33
C SER A 22 24.19 7.27 20.05
N CYS A 23 23.55 8.16 20.81
CA CYS A 23 22.28 8.85 20.59
C CYS A 23 21.11 8.04 20.01
N ALA A 24 20.12 7.80 20.87
CA ALA A 24 18.76 7.48 20.43
C ALA A 24 18.22 8.62 19.54
N LYS A 25 18.39 8.48 18.22
CA LYS A 25 17.53 9.15 17.25
C LYS A 25 16.16 8.50 17.40
N GLY A 26 15.24 9.20 18.03
CA GLY A 26 13.82 8.85 17.96
C GLY A 26 13.47 8.67 16.49
N SER A 27 12.87 7.52 16.14
CA SER A 27 12.36 7.31 14.80
C SER A 27 11.27 8.36 14.54
N GLU A 28 11.50 9.28 13.60
CA GLU A 28 10.51 10.29 13.21
C GLU A 28 9.39 9.62 12.39
N HIS A 29 8.44 8.96 13.07
CA HIS A 29 7.20 8.51 12.46
C HIS A 29 6.31 9.73 12.19
N LYS A 30 6.55 10.47 11.09
CA LYS A 30 5.69 11.61 10.72
C LYS A 30 4.40 11.08 10.09
N THR A 31 3.37 10.99 10.91
CA THR A 31 2.02 10.64 10.47
C THR A 31 1.28 11.88 10.02
N PHE A 32 0.72 11.87 8.80
CA PHE A 32 -0.24 12.86 8.36
C PHE A 32 -1.65 12.40 8.71
N LYS A 33 -2.46 13.30 9.28
CA LYS A 33 -3.87 13.04 9.61
C LYS A 33 -4.77 14.12 8.99
N ARG A 34 -5.94 13.69 8.52
CA ARG A 34 -7.00 14.56 8.00
C ARG A 34 -8.34 14.12 8.55
N THR A 35 -8.98 15.00 9.30
CA THR A 35 -10.37 14.87 9.73
C THR A 35 -11.30 15.48 8.68
N ILE A 36 -12.41 14.82 8.41
CA ILE A 36 -13.47 15.28 7.51
C ILE A 36 -14.75 15.36 8.30
N ASP A 37 -15.16 16.58 8.59
CA ASP A 37 -16.48 16.89 9.14
C ASP A 37 -17.52 16.89 8.02
N GLY A 38 -18.78 16.64 8.36
CA GLY A 38 -19.84 16.57 7.35
C GLY A 38 -19.69 15.36 6.42
N PHE A 39 -19.18 14.23 6.92
CA PHE A 39 -18.86 13.05 6.09
C PHE A 39 -20.08 12.53 5.30
N SER A 40 -21.28 12.67 5.84
CA SER A 40 -22.53 12.32 5.13
C SER A 40 -22.70 13.13 3.85
N SER A 41 -22.47 14.44 3.88
CA SER A 41 -22.55 15.30 2.69
C SER A 41 -21.48 14.93 1.65
N LEU A 42 -20.33 14.43 2.09
CA LEU A 42 -19.30 13.90 1.20
C LEU A 42 -19.76 12.59 0.51
N LEU A 43 -20.54 11.75 1.19
CA LEU A 43 -21.12 10.53 0.61
C LEU A 43 -22.23 10.83 -0.41
N ASP A 44 -23.00 11.91 -0.19
CA ASP A 44 -24.09 12.33 -1.08
C ASP A 44 -23.57 12.77 -2.46
N LYS A 45 -22.34 13.32 -2.50
CA LYS A 45 -21.64 13.62 -3.77
C LYS A 45 -21.31 12.37 -4.61
N GLY A 46 -21.43 11.17 -4.02
CA GLY A 46 -21.20 9.91 -4.72
C GLY A 46 -19.74 9.52 -4.84
N ALA A 47 -19.43 8.68 -5.84
CA ALA A 47 -18.08 8.23 -6.11
C ALA A 47 -17.24 9.40 -6.66
N GLY A 48 -16.04 9.60 -6.10
CA GLY A 48 -15.15 10.66 -6.53
C GLY A 48 -13.92 10.76 -5.65
N TRP A 49 -12.81 11.19 -6.22
CA TRP A 49 -11.56 11.37 -5.48
C TRP A 49 -11.41 12.82 -5.00
N THR A 50 -11.18 13.00 -3.71
CA THR A 50 -10.83 14.28 -3.11
C THR A 50 -9.40 14.24 -2.60
N ASP A 51 -8.62 15.26 -2.90
CA ASP A 51 -7.23 15.38 -2.44
C ASP A 51 -7.22 16.10 -1.08
N SER A 52 -6.26 15.77 -0.21
CA SER A 52 -5.92 16.57 0.97
C SER A 52 -5.18 17.84 0.58
N SER A 53 -4.92 18.69 1.57
CA SER A 53 -3.82 19.65 1.46
C SER A 53 -2.52 18.90 1.14
N VAL A 54 -1.61 19.60 0.47
CA VAL A 54 -0.26 19.11 0.26
C VAL A 54 0.46 19.07 1.61
N PHE A 55 1.20 18.00 1.87
CA PHE A 55 2.07 17.88 3.04
C PHE A 55 3.44 17.34 2.64
N GLU A 56 4.47 17.77 3.35
CA GLU A 56 5.86 17.43 3.06
C GLU A 56 6.36 16.33 4.02
N PHE A 57 7.02 15.33 3.43
CA PHE A 57 7.79 14.33 4.16
C PHE A 57 9.03 13.92 3.36
N MET A 58 10.20 14.00 4.01
CA MET A 58 11.51 13.62 3.47
C MET A 58 11.86 14.36 2.15
N GLY A 59 11.54 15.65 2.08
CA GLY A 59 11.77 16.50 0.91
C GLY A 59 10.78 16.29 -0.23
N VAL A 60 9.73 15.50 -0.01
CA VAL A 60 8.74 15.13 -1.03
C VAL A 60 7.37 15.66 -0.62
N ASN A 61 6.69 16.34 -1.54
CA ASN A 61 5.32 16.80 -1.32
C ASN A 61 4.30 15.75 -1.78
N TRP A 62 3.36 15.45 -0.89
CA TRP A 62 2.36 14.40 -1.00
C TRP A 62 0.94 14.94 -0.80
N CYS A 63 -0.03 14.19 -1.30
CA CYS A 63 -1.46 14.34 -1.03
C CYS A 63 -2.06 12.97 -0.69
N LEU A 64 -2.87 12.92 0.36
CA LEU A 64 -3.75 11.79 0.63
C LEU A 64 -5.02 11.97 -0.20
N LYS A 65 -5.35 11.00 -1.04
CA LYS A 65 -6.60 10.99 -1.81
C LYS A 65 -7.61 10.07 -1.15
N LEU A 66 -8.84 10.54 -1.04
CA LEU A 66 -9.96 9.80 -0.51
C LEU A 66 -11.07 9.65 -1.54
N ASN A 67 -11.57 8.43 -1.71
CA ASN A 67 -12.87 8.17 -2.30
C ASN A 67 -13.80 7.57 -1.24
N PRO A 68 -14.84 8.29 -0.81
CA PRO A 68 -15.72 7.88 0.29
C PRO A 68 -16.72 6.78 -0.13
N LYS A 69 -16.92 6.57 -1.44
CA LYS A 69 -17.93 5.68 -2.01
C LYS A 69 -17.43 5.05 -3.31
N ASP A 70 -16.22 4.49 -3.23
CA ASP A 70 -15.56 3.79 -4.33
C ASP A 70 -16.30 2.49 -4.68
N ARG A 71 -16.42 2.17 -5.97
CA ARG A 71 -17.08 0.95 -6.45
C ARG A 71 -16.08 0.11 -7.24
N LYS A 72 -15.94 -1.14 -6.83
CA LYS A 72 -15.22 -2.17 -7.60
C LYS A 72 -16.19 -2.95 -8.48
N ARG A 73 -15.65 -3.81 -9.35
CA ARG A 73 -16.41 -4.68 -10.27
C ARG A 73 -17.47 -5.57 -9.59
N ASN A 74 -17.40 -5.74 -8.28
CA ASN A 74 -18.37 -6.50 -7.48
C ASN A 74 -19.53 -5.64 -6.93
N ASP A 75 -19.68 -4.39 -7.36
CA ASP A 75 -20.69 -3.40 -6.95
C ASP A 75 -20.77 -3.12 -5.44
N LYS A 76 -19.78 -3.54 -4.67
CA LYS A 76 -19.69 -3.20 -3.25
C LYS A 76 -19.03 -1.85 -3.08
N GLU A 77 -19.67 -0.99 -2.28
CA GLU A 77 -19.17 0.33 -1.95
C GLU A 77 -18.12 0.25 -0.83
N HIS A 78 -16.98 0.89 -1.07
CA HIS A 78 -15.85 0.94 -0.16
C HIS A 78 -15.39 2.37 0.05
N VAL A 79 -14.85 2.64 1.23
CA VAL A 79 -14.00 3.81 1.43
C VAL A 79 -12.59 3.42 1.00
N SER A 80 -12.03 4.17 0.06
CA SER A 80 -10.74 3.88 -0.56
C SER A 80 -9.78 5.05 -0.41
N LEU A 81 -8.48 4.72 -0.27
CA LEU A 81 -7.39 5.69 -0.17
C LEU A 81 -6.35 5.46 -1.27
N LYS A 82 -5.69 6.55 -1.67
CA LYS A 82 -4.47 6.54 -2.48
C LYS A 82 -3.49 7.56 -1.94
N LEU A 83 -2.21 7.30 -2.16
CA LEU A 83 -1.16 8.28 -1.97
C LEU A 83 -0.82 8.87 -3.33
N LYS A 84 -0.72 10.20 -3.39
CA LYS A 84 -0.29 10.92 -4.58
C LYS A 84 0.91 11.77 -4.23
N LEU A 85 1.92 11.67 -5.05
CA LEU A 85 3.05 12.59 -5.10
C LEU A 85 2.69 13.78 -6.00
N THR A 86 3.04 15.00 -5.58
CA THR A 86 2.88 16.18 -6.44
C THR A 86 3.92 16.15 -7.55
N ARG A 87 3.54 16.44 -8.80
CA ARG A 87 4.44 16.33 -9.96
C ARG A 87 5.75 17.13 -9.82
N THR A 88 5.71 18.25 -9.10
CA THR A 88 6.89 19.08 -8.81
C THR A 88 7.93 18.41 -7.91
N SER A 89 7.59 17.32 -7.23
CA SER A 89 8.47 16.62 -6.29
C SER A 89 9.31 15.52 -6.91
N VAL A 90 9.10 15.17 -8.18
CA VAL A 90 9.81 14.07 -8.83
C VAL A 90 10.41 14.55 -10.15
N LYS A 91 11.72 14.34 -10.29
CA LYS A 91 12.42 14.59 -11.55
C LYS A 91 12.25 13.39 -12.48
N PRO A 92 12.34 13.57 -13.81
CA PRO A 92 12.21 12.46 -14.76
C PRO A 92 13.18 11.30 -14.53
N ASP A 93 14.37 11.58 -13.99
CA ASP A 93 15.46 10.64 -13.71
C ASP A 93 15.44 10.09 -12.27
N THR A 94 14.29 10.19 -11.57
CA THR A 94 14.17 9.76 -10.18
C THR A 94 12.98 8.85 -9.97
N VAL A 95 13.22 7.83 -9.14
CA VAL A 95 12.18 6.97 -8.57
C VAL A 95 12.13 7.22 -7.08
N ILE A 96 10.94 7.45 -6.54
CA ILE A 96 10.71 7.59 -5.10
C ILE A 96 10.01 6.33 -4.62
N GLU A 97 10.72 5.53 -3.84
CA GLU A 97 10.16 4.34 -3.19
C GLU A 97 9.59 4.73 -1.84
N ALA A 98 8.31 4.40 -1.60
CA ALA A 98 7.68 4.66 -0.33
C ALA A 98 7.00 3.40 0.24
N SER A 99 7.28 3.14 1.51
CA SER A 99 6.57 2.19 2.37
C SER A 99 5.77 2.99 3.39
N PHE A 100 4.49 2.72 3.50
CA PHE A 100 3.58 3.50 4.34
C PHE A 100 2.39 2.68 4.80
N LYS A 101 1.67 3.17 5.80
CA LYS A 101 0.37 2.64 6.22
C LYS A 101 -0.70 3.68 5.97
N PHE A 102 -1.78 3.30 5.32
CA PHE A 102 -3.02 4.07 5.39
C PHE A 102 -3.75 3.77 6.69
N LEU A 103 -4.39 4.78 7.26
CA LEU A 103 -5.16 4.67 8.50
C LEU A 103 -6.57 5.22 8.34
N ILE A 104 -7.52 4.54 8.99
CA ILE A 104 -8.80 5.10 9.42
C ILE A 104 -8.82 5.05 10.94
N TYR A 105 -8.91 6.20 11.58
CA TYR A 105 -8.87 6.30 13.04
C TYR A 105 -10.22 5.94 13.63
N ASP A 106 -10.22 4.94 14.51
CA ASP A 106 -11.33 4.70 15.43
C ASP A 106 -11.28 5.77 16.52
N GLN A 107 -12.36 6.54 16.61
CA GLN A 107 -12.51 7.70 17.49
C GLN A 107 -13.21 7.35 18.81
N SER A 108 -13.64 6.10 18.99
CA SER A 108 -14.38 5.63 20.17
C SER A 108 -13.55 4.71 21.05
N PHE A 109 -12.79 3.78 20.45
CA PHE A 109 -12.11 2.69 21.17
C PHE A 109 -10.62 2.59 20.87
N GLY A 110 -10.07 3.46 20.02
CA GLY A 110 -8.66 3.46 19.65
C GLY A 110 -8.22 2.31 18.73
N LYS A 111 -9.14 1.44 18.29
CA LYS A 111 -8.83 0.32 17.39
C LYS A 111 -8.82 0.75 15.92
N HIS A 112 -7.74 1.41 15.52
CA HIS A 112 -7.60 1.94 14.16
C HIS A 112 -7.58 0.83 13.10
N ARG A 113 -8.00 1.18 11.88
CA ARG A 113 -7.88 0.31 10.72
C ARG A 113 -6.67 0.73 9.90
N GLU A 114 -5.75 -0.22 9.71
CA GLU A 114 -4.50 0.00 8.98
C GLU A 114 -4.46 -0.80 7.68
N HIS A 115 -3.76 -0.27 6.68
CA HIS A 115 -3.41 -1.00 5.47
C HIS A 115 -2.02 -0.61 5.00
N LEU A 116 -1.12 -1.60 4.93
CA LEU A 116 0.26 -1.39 4.47
C LEU A 116 0.28 -1.23 2.94
N GLY A 117 1.02 -0.22 2.48
CA GLY A 117 1.29 0.04 1.07
C GLY A 117 2.79 0.17 0.81
N ASN A 118 3.22 -0.32 -0.35
CA ASN A 118 4.55 -0.10 -0.90
C ASN A 118 4.37 0.30 -2.35
N TYR A 119 5.05 1.37 -2.79
CA TYR A 119 4.91 1.86 -4.15
C TYR A 119 6.13 2.63 -4.62
N SER A 120 6.45 2.50 -5.90
CA SER A 120 7.49 3.26 -6.59
C SER A 120 6.84 4.36 -7.43
N PHE A 121 7.12 5.60 -7.07
CA PHE A 121 6.61 6.79 -7.73
C PHE A 121 7.64 7.34 -8.71
N GLN A 122 7.19 7.73 -9.89
CA GLN A 122 8.01 8.35 -10.92
C GLN A 122 7.23 9.47 -11.60
N ALA A 123 7.87 10.33 -12.39
CA ALA A 123 7.20 11.46 -13.05
C ALA A 123 5.99 11.03 -13.89
N ALA A 124 6.05 9.85 -14.54
CA ALA A 124 4.95 9.28 -15.30
C ALA A 124 3.88 8.58 -14.45
N SER A 125 4.18 8.21 -13.20
CA SER A 125 3.26 7.53 -12.28
C SER A 125 3.40 8.10 -10.87
N THR A 126 2.68 9.19 -10.61
CA THR A 126 2.76 9.91 -9.32
C THR A 126 1.69 9.48 -8.33
N THR A 127 0.92 8.42 -8.60
CA THR A 127 -0.18 7.99 -7.71
C THR A 127 -0.09 6.48 -7.48
N SER A 128 -0.27 6.07 -6.22
CA SER A 128 -0.29 4.66 -5.84
C SER A 128 -1.50 3.92 -6.41
N GLY A 129 -1.48 2.59 -6.28
CA GLY A 129 -2.69 1.78 -6.40
C GLY A 129 -3.79 2.18 -5.41
N THR A 130 -5.03 1.79 -5.71
CA THR A 130 -6.20 2.00 -4.83
C THR A 130 -6.18 1.01 -3.67
N SER A 131 -6.17 1.49 -2.43
CA SER A 131 -6.44 0.65 -1.27
C SER A 131 -7.91 0.74 -0.87
N CYS A 132 -8.65 -0.37 -0.95
CA CYS A 132 -10.00 -0.46 -0.41
C CYS A 132 -9.94 -0.71 1.09
N MET A 133 -10.00 0.37 1.86
CA MET A 133 -9.80 0.34 3.29
C MET A 133 -10.90 -0.44 3.97
N ILE A 134 -12.17 -0.07 3.79
CA ILE A 134 -13.31 -0.62 4.55
C ILE A 134 -14.59 -0.61 3.71
N PRO A 135 -15.46 -1.65 3.77
CA PRO A 135 -16.80 -1.56 3.22
C PRO A 135 -17.57 -0.39 3.84
N LEU A 136 -18.21 0.44 3.02
CA LEU A 136 -18.88 1.66 3.50
C LEU A 136 -19.95 1.34 4.56
N LYS A 137 -20.69 0.24 4.39
CA LYS A 137 -21.67 -0.24 5.38
C LYS A 137 -21.04 -0.46 6.76
N LYS A 138 -19.84 -1.03 6.82
CA LYS A 138 -19.13 -1.30 8.09
C LYS A 138 -18.60 0.00 8.72
N LEU A 139 -18.15 0.96 7.92
CA LEU A 139 -17.68 2.26 8.43
C LEU A 139 -18.81 3.01 9.15
N LYS A 140 -20.01 3.03 8.57
CA LYS A 140 -21.19 3.73 9.14
C LYS A 140 -21.64 3.21 10.50
N THR A 141 -21.35 1.95 10.84
CA THR A 141 -21.81 1.29 12.08
C THR A 141 -20.66 1.06 13.07
N SER A 142 -19.60 1.87 13.02
CA SER A 142 -18.36 1.65 13.79
C SER A 142 -17.85 2.94 14.40
N GLY A 143 -16.89 2.83 15.33
CA GLY A 143 -16.21 3.97 15.95
C GLY A 143 -15.40 4.84 14.98
N PHE A 144 -15.34 4.51 13.68
CA PHE A 144 -14.68 5.33 12.67
C PHE A 144 -15.47 6.60 12.32
N LEU A 145 -16.80 6.57 12.39
CA LEU A 145 -17.67 7.71 12.10
C LEU A 145 -18.35 8.18 13.39
N VAL A 146 -17.91 9.32 13.93
CA VAL A 146 -18.42 9.91 15.18
C VAL A 146 -18.82 11.35 14.90
N ASN A 147 -20.01 11.77 15.34
CA ASN A 147 -20.52 13.13 15.13
C ASN A 147 -20.43 13.61 13.67
N ASN A 148 -20.76 12.73 12.72
CA ASN A 148 -20.66 12.99 11.28
C ASN A 148 -19.24 13.35 10.81
N SER A 149 -18.21 12.93 11.56
CA SER A 149 -16.80 13.17 11.26
C SER A 149 -16.01 11.87 11.18
N CYS A 150 -15.08 11.80 10.23
CA CYS A 150 -14.21 10.64 10.02
C CYS A 150 -12.77 11.09 9.83
N THR A 151 -11.82 10.45 10.52
CA THR A 151 -10.40 10.82 10.46
C THR A 151 -9.60 9.75 9.72
N PHE A 152 -8.88 10.20 8.69
CA PHE A 152 -8.01 9.39 7.84
C PHE A 152 -6.56 9.79 8.05
N GLY A 153 -5.63 8.91 7.73
CA GLY A 153 -4.22 9.27 7.79
C GLY A 153 -3.32 8.39 6.95
N ILE A 154 -2.06 8.79 6.94
CA ILE A 154 -0.96 8.02 6.39
C ILE A 154 0.25 8.15 7.30
N GLU A 155 0.88 7.02 7.62
CA GLU A 155 2.13 6.93 8.35
C GLU A 155 3.21 6.42 7.39
N PHE A 156 4.27 7.18 7.19
CA PHE A 156 5.40 6.71 6.39
C PHE A 156 6.33 5.87 7.25
N ILE A 157 6.68 4.69 6.74
CA ILE A 157 7.68 3.80 7.32
C ILE A 157 9.05 4.09 6.70
N LYS A 158 9.07 4.28 5.38
CA LYS A 158 10.29 4.56 4.62
C LYS A 158 9.94 5.39 3.39
N VAL A 159 10.79 6.37 3.07
CA VAL A 159 10.83 7.04 1.77
C VAL A 159 12.28 7.09 1.32
N ALA A 160 12.56 6.65 0.10
CA ALA A 160 13.89 6.69 -0.49
C ALA A 160 13.81 7.23 -1.92
N THR A 161 14.74 8.10 -2.28
CA THR A 161 14.89 8.61 -3.64
C THR A 161 16.07 7.92 -4.31
N VAL A 162 15.79 7.26 -5.43
CA VAL A 162 16.78 6.59 -6.27
C VAL A 162 16.93 7.38 -7.55
N LYS A 163 18.16 7.80 -7.89
CA LYS A 163 18.47 8.38 -9.20
C LYS A 163 18.70 7.25 -10.20
N THR A 164 18.01 7.29 -11.33
CA THR A 164 18.26 6.36 -12.44
C THR A 164 19.32 6.97 -13.36
N SER A 165 20.53 6.40 -13.37
CA SER A 165 21.58 6.78 -14.33
C SER A 165 21.36 6.06 -15.67
N ALA A 166 20.84 6.78 -16.68
CA ALA A 166 20.96 6.56 -18.15
C ALA A 166 19.63 6.86 -18.90
N PRO A 167 19.69 7.31 -20.17
CA PRO A 167 18.61 8.04 -20.82
C PRO A 167 17.45 7.14 -21.26
N LEU A 168 16.26 7.75 -21.23
CA LEU A 168 15.03 7.42 -21.95
C LEU A 168 15.31 6.59 -23.21
N GLU A 169 15.14 5.27 -23.19
CA GLU A 169 14.77 4.40 -24.34
C GLU A 169 14.52 2.92 -23.95
N THR A 170 14.86 2.43 -22.74
CA THR A 170 14.66 1.00 -22.39
C THR A 170 13.56 0.73 -21.34
N LEU A 171 12.50 1.55 -21.30
CA LEU A 171 11.45 1.45 -20.26
C LEU A 171 10.31 0.47 -20.54
N PHE A 172 10.43 -0.40 -21.54
CA PHE A 172 9.53 -1.55 -21.68
C PHE A 172 10.35 -2.83 -21.46
N ALA A 173 10.17 -3.44 -20.28
CA ALA A 173 10.60 -4.80 -19.93
C ALA A 173 11.80 -5.00 -18.97
N THR A 174 12.23 -4.00 -18.19
CA THR A 174 13.01 -4.32 -16.97
C THR A 174 12.08 -4.50 -15.77
N LYS A 175 11.35 -5.63 -15.78
CA LYS A 175 10.85 -6.26 -14.55
C LYS A 175 12.07 -6.38 -13.64
N MET A 176 12.04 -5.76 -12.46
CA MET A 176 13.18 -5.79 -11.53
C MET A 176 13.52 -7.24 -11.16
N ASN A 177 14.52 -7.81 -11.84
CA ASN A 177 15.24 -8.99 -11.39
C ASN A 177 16.17 -8.55 -10.27
N VAL A 178 15.67 -8.63 -9.04
CA VAL A 178 16.53 -8.69 -7.83
C VAL A 178 16.78 -10.16 -7.44
N PHE A 179 16.63 -11.09 -8.40
CA PHE A 179 17.13 -12.44 -8.29
C PHE A 179 18.08 -12.68 -9.46
N ASN A 180 19.37 -12.78 -9.16
CA ASN A 180 20.26 -13.50 -10.07
C ASN A 180 19.75 -14.96 -10.06
N GLU A 181 19.28 -15.40 -11.22
CA GLU A 181 18.55 -16.66 -11.52
C GLU A 181 17.02 -16.67 -11.26
N ALA A 182 16.25 -16.85 -12.34
CA ALA A 182 14.82 -17.07 -12.29
C ALA A 182 14.53 -18.49 -11.75
N LYS A 183 14.20 -18.60 -10.46
CA LYS A 183 13.72 -19.85 -9.86
C LYS A 183 12.22 -20.02 -10.12
N VAL A 184 11.84 -21.09 -10.83
CA VAL A 184 10.46 -21.44 -11.15
C VAL A 184 10.00 -22.54 -10.20
N TYR A 185 8.85 -22.34 -9.54
CA TYR A 185 8.18 -23.37 -8.74
C TYR A 185 6.96 -23.89 -9.50
N ASN A 186 6.87 -25.21 -9.67
CA ASN A 186 5.74 -25.87 -10.32
C ASN A 186 4.85 -26.49 -9.24
N TRP A 187 3.58 -26.11 -9.22
CA TRP A 187 2.55 -26.76 -8.40
C TRP A 187 1.63 -27.57 -9.31
N GLU A 188 1.75 -28.90 -9.24
CA GLU A 188 0.87 -29.81 -9.96
C GLU A 188 -0.44 -30.01 -9.18
N ILE A 189 -1.55 -29.62 -9.81
CA ILE A 189 -2.90 -29.84 -9.29
C ILE A 189 -3.46 -31.05 -10.05
N GLN A 190 -3.62 -32.19 -9.37
CA GLN A 190 -4.08 -33.43 -9.98
C GLN A 190 -5.55 -33.36 -10.43
N ASP A 191 -6.42 -32.74 -9.62
CA ASP A 191 -7.82 -32.53 -9.95
C ASP A 191 -8.26 -31.12 -9.51
N TYR A 192 -8.42 -30.24 -10.50
CA TYR A 192 -8.82 -28.85 -10.29
C TYR A 192 -10.24 -28.72 -9.73
N PHE A 193 -11.15 -29.63 -10.10
CA PHE A 193 -12.56 -29.57 -9.68
C PHE A 193 -12.77 -30.08 -8.26
N ALA A 194 -11.85 -30.90 -7.75
CA ALA A 194 -11.84 -31.37 -6.36
C ALA A 194 -11.26 -30.35 -5.36
N LEU A 195 -10.76 -29.19 -5.82
CA LEU A 195 -10.17 -28.18 -4.94
C LEU A 195 -11.22 -27.49 -4.06
N LYS A 196 -10.90 -27.36 -2.78
CA LYS A 196 -11.65 -26.51 -1.84
C LYS A 196 -11.47 -25.03 -2.23
N ASN A 197 -12.45 -24.18 -1.96
CA ASN A 197 -12.35 -22.76 -2.29
C ASN A 197 -12.23 -21.90 -1.01
N PRO A 198 -11.07 -21.25 -0.74
CA PRO A 198 -9.79 -21.32 -1.46
C PRO A 198 -8.96 -22.58 -1.15
N SER A 199 -8.12 -22.98 -2.10
CA SER A 199 -7.09 -24.02 -1.95
C SER A 199 -5.70 -23.41 -1.95
N TYR A 200 -4.74 -24.09 -1.32
CA TYR A 200 -3.37 -23.61 -1.14
C TYR A 200 -2.36 -24.64 -1.67
N SER A 201 -1.27 -24.17 -2.26
CA SER A 201 -0.11 -25.01 -2.59
C SER A 201 0.63 -25.46 -1.32
N PRO A 202 1.51 -26.47 -1.41
CA PRO A 202 2.54 -26.71 -0.40
C PRO A 202 3.38 -25.45 -0.16
N GLU A 203 3.95 -25.34 1.05
CA GLU A 203 4.89 -24.27 1.40
C GLU A 203 6.22 -24.46 0.64
N PHE A 204 6.78 -23.40 0.07
CA PHE A 204 8.06 -23.45 -0.64
C PHE A 204 8.95 -22.24 -0.34
N GLU A 205 10.26 -22.37 -0.54
CA GLU A 205 11.24 -21.32 -0.24
C GLU A 205 11.83 -20.70 -1.50
N VAL A 206 11.66 -19.40 -1.70
CA VAL A 206 12.28 -18.62 -2.79
C VAL A 206 12.75 -17.29 -2.24
N GLY A 207 14.00 -16.93 -2.52
CA GLY A 207 14.59 -15.69 -2.02
C GLY A 207 14.77 -15.66 -0.51
N GLY A 208 14.89 -16.82 0.14
CA GLY A 208 15.04 -16.97 1.59
C GLY A 208 13.74 -16.78 2.38
N TYR A 209 12.60 -16.76 1.68
CA TYR A 209 11.26 -16.46 2.19
C TYR A 209 10.39 -17.70 2.01
N ARG A 210 9.43 -17.94 2.91
CA ARG A 210 8.47 -19.06 2.79
C ARG A 210 7.14 -18.61 2.21
N TRP A 211 6.62 -19.38 1.27
CA TRP A 211 5.54 -19.01 0.36
C TRP A 211 4.49 -20.12 0.23
N PHE A 212 3.25 -19.74 -0.04
CA PHE A 212 2.22 -20.62 -0.60
C PHE A 212 1.39 -19.84 -1.63
N ILE A 213 0.88 -20.53 -2.64
CA ILE A 213 0.00 -19.97 -3.68
C ILE A 213 -1.43 -20.31 -3.31
N SER A 214 -2.36 -19.34 -3.39
CA SER A 214 -3.79 -19.58 -3.19
C SER A 214 -4.55 -19.55 -4.51
N VAL A 215 -5.37 -20.56 -4.77
CA VAL A 215 -6.30 -20.61 -5.90
C VAL A 215 -7.73 -20.59 -5.37
N SER A 216 -8.59 -19.80 -5.99
CA SER A 216 -10.02 -19.71 -5.70
C SER A 216 -10.78 -19.91 -7.00
N ASN A 217 -11.76 -20.82 -6.98
CA ASN A 217 -12.61 -21.14 -8.13
C ASN A 217 -13.91 -20.33 -8.10
#